data_AF-A0AA37NV37-F1
#
_entry.id   AF-A0AA37NV37-F1
#
_cell.length_a   1.000
_cell.length_b   1.000
_cell.length_c   1.000
_cell.angle_alpha   90.00
_cell.angle_beta   90.00
_cell.angle_gamma   90.00
#
_symmetry.space_group_name_H-M   'P 1'
#
loop_
_entity.id
_entity.type
_entity.pdbx_description
1 polymer ?
#
loop_
_entity_poly.entity_id
_entity_poly.type
_entity_poly.pdbx_seq_one_letter_code
_entity_poly.pdbx_strand_id
1 'polypeptide(L)'
;MDQLGEYPPACEINAITSAALKTCDGADGIEDGGVADTDSCLFDSATVPGSTVNCTALGSERKVSAAAAGIVRRVWDGARRASNTTIWFGASNEAILTGSITDVAVVPTTCAANGTRTDDWLKVFLLKNSSATAANMTHADDFSRFFLAPSVNHCFGGNGAYPASTFDAMREWVENGMAPDTLMASTVWFTPAF
;
A
#
# COMPACT_ATOMS: atom_id res chain seq x y z
N MET A 1 6.29 13.75 -7.03
CA MET A 1 6.66 13.85 -8.45
C MET A 1 6.85 15.32 -8.83
N ASP A 2 5.83 16.16 -8.66
CA ASP A 2 5.87 17.60 -9.02
C ASP A 2 7.05 18.39 -8.42
N GLN A 3 7.37 18.18 -7.14
CA GLN A 3 8.51 18.83 -6.49
C GLN A 3 9.87 18.45 -7.10
N LEU A 4 9.97 17.27 -7.72
CA LEU A 4 11.17 16.79 -8.39
C LEU A 4 11.17 17.13 -9.88
N GLY A 5 10.04 17.56 -10.44
CA GLY A 5 9.89 17.75 -11.90
C GLY A 5 10.00 16.45 -12.71
N GLU A 6 10.02 15.30 -12.04
CA GLU A 6 10.22 13.98 -12.65
C GLU A 6 8.99 13.10 -12.44
N TYR A 7 8.61 12.40 -13.50
CA TYR A 7 7.44 11.53 -13.57
C TYR A 7 7.85 10.15 -14.09
N PRO A 8 8.48 9.31 -13.25
CA PRO A 8 8.93 7.99 -13.68
C PRO A 8 7.75 7.12 -14.12
N PRO A 9 7.92 6.31 -15.19
CA PRO A 9 6.89 5.38 -15.64
C PRO A 9 6.67 4.24 -14.65
N ALA A 10 5.49 3.62 -14.74
CA ALA A 10 5.07 2.55 -13.84
C ALA A 10 6.05 1.36 -13.78
N CYS A 11 6.71 1.02 -14.89
CA CYS A 11 7.70 -0.05 -14.93
C CYS A 11 8.88 0.18 -13.97
N GLU A 12 9.35 1.43 -13.80
CA GLU A 12 10.46 1.73 -12.88
C GLU A 12 10.01 1.59 -11.42
N ILE A 13 8.80 2.07 -11.10
CA ILE A 13 8.20 1.95 -9.77
C ILE A 13 7.97 0.47 -9.42
N ASN A 14 7.39 -0.30 -10.35
CA ASN A 14 7.13 -1.73 -10.16
C ASN A 14 8.42 -2.53 -9.99
N ALA A 15 9.49 -2.18 -10.71
CA ALA A 15 10.79 -2.84 -10.52
C ALA A 15 11.33 -2.69 -9.09
N ILE A 16 11.12 -1.53 -8.46
CA ILE A 16 11.53 -1.28 -7.08
C ILE A 16 10.67 -2.09 -6.10
N THR A 17 9.34 -2.10 -6.28
CA THR A 17 8.43 -2.92 -5.46
C THR A 17 8.74 -4.41 -5.60
N SER A 18 8.99 -4.91 -6.81
CA SER A 18 9.40 -6.31 -7.03
C SER A 18 10.73 -6.64 -6.37
N ALA A 19 11.69 -5.71 -6.37
CA ALA A 19 12.97 -5.91 -5.70
C ALA A 19 12.81 -5.98 -4.17
N ALA A 20 11.90 -5.16 -3.61
CA ALA A 20 11.57 -5.20 -2.19
C ALA A 20 10.91 -6.52 -1.81
N LEU A 21 9.87 -6.94 -2.55
CA LEU A 21 9.19 -8.22 -2.35
C LEU A 21 10.19 -9.38 -2.38
N LYS A 22 11.02 -9.47 -3.43
CA LYS A 22 12.03 -10.53 -3.54
C LYS A 22 13.03 -10.54 -2.37
N THR A 23 13.34 -9.39 -1.80
CA THR A 23 14.29 -9.30 -0.68
C THR A 23 13.64 -9.67 0.65
N CYS A 24 12.35 -9.39 0.80
CA CYS A 24 11.66 -9.46 2.09
C CYS A 24 10.67 -10.62 2.23
N ASP A 25 10.38 -11.35 1.16
CA ASP A 25 9.46 -12.49 1.16
C ASP A 25 9.86 -13.51 2.23
N GLY A 26 11.08 -14.05 2.17
CA GLY A 26 11.57 -15.00 3.16
C GLY A 26 11.90 -14.44 4.55
N ALA A 27 11.59 -13.19 4.87
CA ALA A 27 11.97 -12.57 6.15
C ALA A 27 11.25 -13.20 7.35
N ASP A 28 10.03 -13.72 7.14
CA ASP A 28 9.25 -14.45 8.14
C ASP A 28 9.56 -15.97 8.16
N GLY A 29 10.45 -16.44 7.29
CA GLY A 29 10.85 -17.83 7.15
C GLY A 29 10.13 -18.62 6.05
N ILE A 30 9.24 -18.00 5.27
CA ILE A 30 8.50 -18.62 4.16
C ILE A 30 8.67 -17.76 2.90
N GLU A 31 8.95 -18.38 1.74
CA GLU A 31 8.93 -17.69 0.45
C GLU A 31 7.61 -18.05 -0.27
N ASP A 32 6.60 -17.20 -0.14
CA ASP A 32 5.26 -17.40 -0.72
C ASP A 32 4.80 -16.28 -1.67
N GLY A 33 5.70 -15.34 -1.97
CA GLY A 33 5.42 -14.21 -2.85
C GLY A 33 4.63 -13.10 -2.16
N GLY A 34 4.75 -13.02 -0.83
CA GLY A 34 4.16 -12.02 0.05
C GLY A 34 5.18 -11.45 1.03
N VAL A 35 4.83 -10.49 1.88
CA VAL A 35 5.67 -10.04 3.01
C VAL A 35 4.81 -10.00 4.28
N ALA A 36 4.80 -11.08 5.08
CA ALA A 36 3.98 -11.10 6.28
C ALA A 36 4.51 -10.23 7.42
N ASP A 37 5.84 -10.14 7.55
CA ASP A 37 6.51 -9.25 8.49
C ASP A 37 7.07 -8.01 7.79
N THR A 38 6.17 -7.07 7.49
CA THR A 38 6.55 -5.81 6.80
C THR A 38 7.50 -4.93 7.60
N ASP A 39 7.50 -5.02 8.94
CA ASP A 39 8.34 -4.19 9.80
C ASP A 39 9.80 -4.68 9.83
N SER A 40 10.02 -5.98 9.62
CA SER A 40 11.36 -6.57 9.51
C SER A 40 12.05 -6.31 8.16
N CYS A 41 11.31 -5.87 7.14
CA CYS A 41 11.81 -5.66 5.80
C CYS A 41 12.71 -4.40 5.71
N LEU A 42 14.02 -4.58 5.83
CA LEU A 42 15.03 -3.51 5.78
C LEU A 42 15.48 -3.12 4.36
N PHE A 43 14.65 -3.36 3.35
CA PHE A 43 14.99 -3.05 1.96
C PHE A 43 15.11 -1.55 1.71
N ASP A 44 16.22 -1.10 1.11
CA ASP A 44 16.42 0.29 0.70
C ASP A 44 16.25 0.44 -0.81
N SER A 45 15.22 1.19 -1.22
CA SER A 45 14.95 1.49 -2.64
C SER A 45 16.11 2.20 -3.33
N ALA A 46 16.98 2.89 -2.58
CA ALA A 46 18.16 3.57 -3.13
C ALA A 46 19.19 2.62 -3.74
N THR A 47 19.07 1.30 -3.52
CA THR A 47 19.95 0.27 -4.09
C THR A 47 19.57 -0.14 -5.53
N VAL A 48 18.36 0.18 -5.98
CA VAL A 48 17.78 -0.27 -7.27
C VAL A 48 18.18 0.58 -8.49
N PRO A 49 18.39 1.91 -8.41
CA PRO A 49 18.70 2.74 -9.57
C PRO A 49 19.85 2.19 -10.43
N GLY A 50 19.73 2.34 -11.75
CA GLY A 50 20.71 1.82 -12.71
C GLY A 50 20.50 0.36 -13.15
N SER A 51 19.58 -0.37 -12.51
CA SER A 51 19.07 -1.64 -13.03
C SER A 51 18.28 -1.42 -14.33
N THR A 52 18.37 -2.37 -15.26
CA THR A 52 17.61 -2.32 -16.51
C THR A 52 16.25 -2.98 -16.31
N VAL A 53 15.18 -2.30 -16.71
CA VAL A 53 13.80 -2.79 -16.67
C VAL A 53 13.18 -2.74 -18.06
N ASN A 54 12.39 -3.76 -18.39
CA ASN A 54 11.60 -3.78 -19.61
C ASN A 54 10.32 -2.96 -19.40
N CYS A 55 10.17 -1.88 -20.15
CA CYS A 55 8.98 -1.03 -20.13
C CYS A 55 8.16 -1.26 -21.40
N THR A 56 7.43 -2.38 -21.47
CA THR A 56 6.61 -2.76 -22.65
C THR A 56 5.66 -1.64 -23.09
N ALA A 57 5.04 -0.94 -22.14
CA ALA A 57 4.13 0.18 -22.43
C ALA A 57 4.81 1.36 -23.17
N LEU A 58 6.14 1.47 -23.07
CA LEU A 58 6.95 2.47 -23.75
C LEU A 58 7.76 1.89 -24.93
N GLY A 59 7.61 0.59 -25.22
CA GLY A 59 8.29 -0.09 -26.32
C GLY A 59 9.83 -0.12 -26.20
N SER A 60 10.40 0.11 -25.02
CA SER A 60 11.86 0.21 -24.84
C SER A 60 12.30 -0.25 -23.45
N GLU A 61 13.55 -0.71 -23.35
CA GLU A 61 14.21 -0.92 -22.06
C GLU A 61 14.63 0.42 -21.46
N ARG A 62 14.52 0.54 -20.14
CA ARG A 62 14.93 1.74 -19.41
C ARG A 62 15.79 1.39 -18.20
N LYS A 63 16.54 2.36 -17.73
CA LYS A 63 17.25 2.31 -16.45
C LYS A 63 16.33 2.83 -15.37
N VAL A 64 16.23 2.14 -14.24
CA VAL A 64 15.51 2.66 -13.06
C VAL A 64 16.20 3.94 -12.59
N SER A 65 15.44 5.02 -12.50
CA SER A 65 15.92 6.34 -12.10
C SER A 65 16.05 6.47 -10.57
N ALA A 66 16.95 7.36 -10.13
CA ALA A 66 17.04 7.74 -8.72
C ALA A 66 15.75 8.44 -8.22
N ALA A 67 15.05 9.16 -9.11
CA ALA A 67 13.76 9.74 -8.79
C ALA A 67 12.69 8.69 -8.52
N ALA A 68 12.63 7.60 -9.30
CA ALA A 68 11.72 6.48 -9.02
C ALA A 68 11.95 5.92 -7.62
N ALA A 69 13.21 5.64 -7.26
CA ALA A 69 13.59 5.16 -5.93
C ALA A 69 13.20 6.15 -4.81
N GLY A 70 13.45 7.44 -5.03
CA GLY A 70 13.10 8.49 -4.07
C GLY A 70 11.59 8.68 -3.90
N ILE A 71 10.80 8.49 -4.96
CA ILE A 71 9.34 8.51 -4.89
C ILE A 71 8.81 7.31 -4.11
N VAL A 72 9.27 6.11 -4.44
CA VAL A 72 8.85 4.87 -3.75
C VAL A 72 9.17 4.95 -2.26
N ARG A 73 10.39 5.40 -1.91
CA ARG A 73 10.79 5.59 -0.51
C ARG A 73 9.84 6.51 0.25
N ARG A 74 9.42 7.63 -0.37
CA ARG A 74 8.48 8.57 0.26
C ARG A 74 7.08 8.00 0.42
N VAL A 75 6.67 7.09 -0.47
CA VAL A 75 5.39 6.37 -0.33
C VAL A 75 5.44 5.40 0.85
N TRP A 76 6.55 4.68 1.03
CA TRP A 76 6.77 3.77 2.17
C TRP A 76 7.00 4.50 3.51
N ASP A 77 7.67 5.66 3.49
CA ASP A 77 7.92 6.47 4.68
C ASP A 77 6.65 7.17 5.22
N GLY A 78 5.61 7.28 4.39
CA GLY A 78 4.37 7.97 4.72
C GLY A 78 4.44 9.50 4.64
N ALA A 79 3.26 10.13 4.71
CA ALA A 79 3.13 11.57 4.60
C ALA A 79 3.71 12.27 5.83
N ARG A 80 4.50 13.33 5.63
CA ARG A 80 5.12 14.14 6.70
C ARG A 80 4.83 15.63 6.51
N ARG A 81 4.76 16.36 7.62
CA ARG A 81 4.70 17.83 7.61
C ARG A 81 6.05 18.42 7.21
N ALA A 82 6.07 19.71 6.88
CA ALA A 82 7.33 20.45 6.68
C ALA A 82 8.26 20.41 7.91
N SER A 83 7.69 20.27 9.12
CA SER A 83 8.42 20.06 10.38
C SER A 83 8.95 18.63 10.58
N ASN A 84 8.84 17.77 9.56
CA ASN A 84 9.21 16.35 9.56
C ASN A 84 8.38 15.43 10.48
N THR A 85 7.31 15.93 11.10
CA THR A 85 6.39 15.10 11.90
C THR A 85 5.49 14.26 10.99
N THR A 86 5.34 12.98 11.30
CA THR A 86 4.45 12.06 10.58
C THR A 86 3.00 12.55 10.63
N ILE A 87 2.33 12.51 9.47
CA ILE A 87 0.90 12.79 9.30
C ILE A 87 0.14 11.46 9.19
N TRP A 88 0.68 10.53 8.40
CA TRP A 88 0.08 9.23 8.14
C TRP A 88 1.17 8.18 7.89
N PHE A 89 0.85 6.91 8.15
CA PHE A 89 1.74 5.79 7.84
C PHE A 89 1.92 5.63 6.32
N GLY A 90 3.04 5.03 5.92
CA GLY A 90 3.29 4.72 4.51
C GLY A 90 2.67 3.40 4.09
N ALA A 91 2.73 3.14 2.78
CA ALA A 91 2.33 1.85 2.25
C ALA A 91 3.36 0.76 2.60
N SER A 92 2.93 -0.49 2.72
CA SER A 92 3.86 -1.62 2.89
C SER A 92 4.74 -1.80 1.65
N ASN A 93 5.90 -2.42 1.84
CA ASN A 93 6.89 -2.61 0.77
C ASN A 93 6.40 -3.53 -0.35
N GLU A 94 5.41 -4.38 -0.06
CA GLU A 94 4.72 -5.27 -1.00
C GLU A 94 3.56 -4.60 -1.75
N ALA A 95 3.10 -3.42 -1.32
CA ALA A 95 1.90 -2.80 -1.86
C ALA A 95 2.05 -2.46 -3.35
N ILE A 96 0.99 -2.73 -4.12
CA ILE A 96 0.91 -2.33 -5.52
C ILE A 96 0.82 -0.80 -5.60
N LEU A 97 1.89 -0.15 -6.05
CA LEU A 97 1.97 1.31 -6.07
C LEU A 97 1.43 1.93 -7.36
N THR A 98 1.38 1.18 -8.46
CA THR A 98 0.96 1.68 -9.77
C THR A 98 -0.20 0.88 -10.35
N GLY A 99 -1.15 1.57 -10.99
CA GLY A 99 -2.34 0.96 -11.59
C GLY A 99 -3.43 2.00 -11.90
N SER A 100 -4.60 1.51 -12.31
CA SER A 100 -5.80 2.32 -12.57
C SER A 100 -6.65 2.53 -11.31
N ILE A 101 -7.66 3.41 -11.39
CA ILE A 101 -8.73 3.52 -10.38
C ILE A 101 -9.60 2.25 -10.29
N THR A 102 -9.53 1.38 -11.30
CA THR A 102 -10.15 0.04 -11.32
C THR A 102 -9.21 -1.03 -10.79
N ASP A 103 -7.94 -0.70 -10.58
CA ASP A 103 -6.92 -1.61 -10.06
C ASP A 103 -6.59 -1.20 -8.61
N VAL A 104 -6.03 -2.13 -7.85
CA VAL A 104 -5.83 -2.00 -6.40
C VAL A 104 -4.61 -1.12 -6.03
N ALA A 105 -4.31 -0.10 -6.84
CA ALA A 105 -3.12 0.72 -6.67
C ALA A 105 -3.30 1.80 -5.60
N VAL A 106 -2.29 1.96 -4.73
CA VAL A 106 -2.25 3.01 -3.69
C VAL A 106 -2.26 4.41 -4.31
N VAL A 107 -1.71 4.55 -5.52
CA VAL A 107 -1.71 5.79 -6.29
C VAL A 107 -2.33 5.50 -7.66
N PRO A 108 -3.66 5.51 -7.79
CA PRO A 108 -4.29 5.35 -9.08
C PRO A 108 -4.08 6.66 -9.83
N THR A 109 -3.03 6.78 -10.65
CA THR A 109 -2.79 7.95 -11.50
C THR A 109 -2.95 7.59 -12.96
N THR A 110 -4.12 7.88 -13.51
CA THR A 110 -4.26 8.18 -14.94
C THR A 110 -3.65 9.54 -15.20
N CYS A 111 -2.41 9.56 -15.70
CA CYS A 111 -1.73 10.80 -16.09
C CYS A 111 -2.33 11.31 -17.41
N ALA A 112 -2.79 12.57 -17.44
CA ALA A 112 -2.90 13.29 -18.70
C ALA A 112 -1.50 13.50 -19.28
N ALA A 113 -1.38 13.70 -20.60
CA ALA A 113 -0.09 13.83 -21.31
C ALA A 113 0.85 14.94 -20.76
N ASN A 114 0.38 15.80 -19.85
CA ASN A 114 1.14 16.86 -19.19
C ASN A 114 1.42 16.61 -17.69
N GLY A 115 1.13 15.42 -17.16
CA GLY A 115 1.43 15.05 -15.76
C GLY A 115 0.53 15.66 -14.69
N THR A 116 -0.49 16.46 -15.04
CA THR A 116 -1.39 17.06 -14.05
C THR A 116 -2.67 16.27 -13.85
N ARG A 117 -3.05 16.04 -12.59
CA ARG A 117 -4.38 15.59 -12.19
C ARG A 117 -5.24 16.77 -11.73
N THR A 118 -6.54 16.69 -11.99
CA THR A 118 -7.54 17.56 -11.37
C THR A 118 -7.97 16.91 -10.06
N ASP A 119 -7.32 17.27 -8.95
CA ASP A 119 -7.65 16.74 -7.63
C ASP A 119 -8.84 17.48 -7.01
N ASP A 120 -9.96 16.78 -6.88
CA ASP A 120 -11.19 17.32 -6.26
C ASP A 120 -11.16 17.21 -4.72
N TRP A 121 -10.50 16.18 -4.20
CA TRP A 121 -10.36 15.93 -2.75
C TRP A 121 -9.47 16.97 -2.04
N LEU A 122 -8.47 17.53 -2.75
CA LEU A 122 -7.57 18.57 -2.23
C LEU A 122 -8.36 19.82 -1.79
N LYS A 123 -9.45 20.14 -2.50
CA LYS A 123 -10.30 21.29 -2.20
C LYS A 123 -11.21 21.06 -0.99
N VAL A 124 -11.63 19.82 -0.75
CA VAL A 124 -12.58 19.50 0.32
C VAL A 124 -11.85 19.22 1.64
N PHE A 125 -10.75 18.46 1.59
CA PHE A 125 -10.09 17.94 2.78
C PHE A 125 -8.89 18.79 3.26
N LEU A 126 -8.14 19.41 2.33
CA LEU A 126 -6.99 20.27 2.66
C LEU A 126 -7.39 21.74 2.82
N LEU A 127 -8.25 22.29 1.95
CA LEU A 127 -8.77 23.66 2.11
C LEU A 127 -9.89 23.78 3.16
N LYS A 128 -10.38 22.63 3.67
CA LYS A 128 -11.33 22.48 4.78
C LYS A 128 -12.50 23.47 4.77
N ASN A 129 -13.50 23.21 3.92
CA ASN A 129 -14.86 23.65 4.21
C ASN A 129 -15.89 22.55 3.90
N SER A 130 -16.28 21.83 4.94
CA SER A 130 -17.61 21.20 5.09
C SER A 130 -17.73 20.71 6.54
N SER A 131 -18.39 21.51 7.39
CA SER A 131 -18.44 21.47 8.85
C SER A 131 -18.69 20.09 9.52
N ALA A 132 -17.62 19.37 9.89
CA ALA A 132 -17.66 18.26 10.86
C ALA A 132 -16.32 18.10 11.60
N THR A 133 -16.38 17.68 12.87
CA THR A 133 -15.20 17.34 13.69
C THR A 133 -15.46 16.04 14.47
N ALA A 134 -14.51 15.11 14.40
CA ALA A 134 -14.42 13.96 15.30
C ALA A 134 -13.33 14.27 16.33
N ALA A 135 -13.76 14.76 17.50
CA ALA A 135 -12.87 15.12 18.60
C ALA A 135 -13.44 14.60 19.92
N ASN A 136 -13.24 13.31 20.19
CA ASN A 136 -13.06 12.70 21.52
C ASN A 136 -13.00 11.17 21.37
N MET A 137 -11.83 10.62 21.10
CA MET A 137 -11.56 9.20 21.29
C MET A 137 -10.31 9.05 22.15
N THR A 138 -10.49 8.56 23.38
CA THR A 138 -9.42 8.14 24.29
C THR A 138 -9.27 6.61 24.23
N HIS A 139 -8.09 6.13 24.64
CA HIS A 139 -7.55 4.77 24.49
C HIS A 139 -8.53 3.59 24.59
N ALA A 140 -8.23 2.55 23.80
CA ALA A 140 -8.90 1.26 23.73
C ALA A 140 -8.84 0.48 25.05
N ASP A 141 -10.00 0.30 25.67
CA ASP A 141 -10.27 -0.87 26.51
C ASP A 141 -10.40 -2.11 25.58
N ASP A 142 -10.45 -3.33 26.13
CA ASP A 142 -10.43 -4.65 25.44
C ASP A 142 -11.56 -4.93 24.41
N PHE A 143 -12.11 -3.91 23.73
CA PHE A 143 -13.19 -3.99 22.74
C PHE A 143 -12.71 -3.91 21.28
N SER A 144 -11.43 -3.63 21.02
CA SER A 144 -10.89 -3.48 19.65
C SER A 144 -9.65 -4.33 19.43
N ARG A 145 -9.63 -5.11 18.35
CA ARG A 145 -8.47 -5.85 17.87
C ARG A 145 -8.21 -5.50 16.41
N PHE A 146 -6.93 -5.45 16.04
CA PHE A 146 -6.49 -5.15 14.68
C PHE A 146 -5.72 -6.35 14.13
N PHE A 147 -6.13 -6.83 12.95
CA PHE A 147 -5.50 -7.95 12.26
C PHE A 147 -5.01 -7.45 10.91
N LEU A 148 -3.70 -7.48 10.72
CA LEU A 148 -3.11 -7.30 9.39
C LEU A 148 -3.42 -8.54 8.55
N ALA A 149 -3.74 -8.33 7.29
CA ALA A 149 -3.86 -9.38 6.29
C ALA A 149 -2.77 -9.14 5.24
N PRO A 150 -1.53 -9.60 5.49
CA PRO A 150 -0.43 -9.38 4.57
C PRO A 150 -0.73 -9.97 3.19
N SER A 151 -0.22 -9.31 2.15
CA SER A 151 -0.42 -9.73 0.75
C SER A 151 -1.88 -9.74 0.29
N VAL A 152 -2.83 -9.31 1.12
CA VAL A 152 -4.23 -9.08 0.71
C VAL A 152 -4.34 -7.66 0.18
N ASN A 153 -4.88 -7.55 -1.02
CA ASN A 153 -5.13 -6.28 -1.69
C ASN A 153 -6.23 -5.46 -0.96
N HIS A 154 -6.53 -4.25 -1.43
CA HIS A 154 -7.62 -3.45 -0.88
C HIS A 154 -8.94 -4.23 -0.86
N CYS A 155 -9.40 -4.53 0.36
CA CYS A 155 -10.57 -5.35 0.70
C CYS A 155 -10.46 -6.86 0.39
N PHE A 156 -9.93 -7.29 -0.76
CA PHE A 156 -9.84 -8.71 -1.15
C PHE A 156 -8.83 -8.96 -2.28
N GLY A 157 -8.54 -10.24 -2.56
CA GLY A 157 -7.58 -10.66 -3.58
C GLY A 157 -6.12 -10.49 -3.15
N GLY A 158 -5.19 -10.64 -4.09
CA GLY A 158 -3.75 -10.71 -3.78
C GLY A 158 -3.30 -12.14 -3.43
N ASN A 159 -2.04 -12.29 -3.04
CA ASN A 159 -1.44 -13.60 -2.70
C ASN A 159 -1.73 -14.02 -1.25
N GLY A 160 -2.26 -13.11 -0.44
CA GLY A 160 -2.51 -13.33 0.99
C GLY A 160 -3.76 -14.14 1.31
N ALA A 161 -3.83 -14.57 2.57
CA ALA A 161 -5.01 -15.26 3.10
C ALA A 161 -6.09 -14.24 3.52
N TYR A 162 -7.28 -14.35 2.91
CA TYR A 162 -8.41 -13.46 3.19
C TYR A 162 -9.32 -14.02 4.31
N PRO A 163 -9.60 -13.27 5.40
CA PRO A 163 -10.43 -13.73 6.52
C PRO A 163 -11.93 -13.52 6.27
N ALA A 164 -12.53 -14.37 5.44
CA ALA A 164 -13.93 -14.24 5.03
C ALA A 164 -14.95 -14.33 6.18
N SER A 165 -14.61 -14.96 7.32
CA SER A 165 -15.49 -15.18 8.47
C SER A 165 -15.41 -14.09 9.55
N THR A 166 -14.82 -12.92 9.25
CA THR A 166 -14.62 -11.84 10.24
C THR A 166 -15.94 -11.38 10.90
N PHE A 167 -17.07 -11.40 10.17
CA PHE A 167 -18.37 -11.04 10.75
C PHE A 167 -18.88 -12.06 11.77
N ASP A 168 -18.64 -13.35 11.54
CA ASP A 168 -19.00 -14.40 12.52
C ASP A 168 -18.12 -14.27 13.77
N ALA A 169 -16.82 -14.02 13.62
CA ALA A 169 -15.93 -13.76 14.75
C ALA A 169 -16.34 -12.53 15.57
N MET A 170 -16.80 -11.46 14.91
CA MET A 170 -17.36 -10.29 15.59
C MET A 170 -18.65 -10.62 16.34
N ARG A 171 -19.55 -11.42 15.73
CA ARG A 171 -20.79 -11.86 16.37
C ARG A 171 -20.50 -12.66 17.64
N GLU A 172 -19.61 -13.64 17.57
CA GLU A 172 -19.18 -14.46 18.71
C GLU A 172 -18.55 -13.62 19.83
N TRP A 173 -17.76 -12.61 19.48
CA TRP A 173 -17.18 -11.70 20.46
C TRP A 173 -18.27 -10.88 21.19
N VAL A 174 -19.22 -10.32 20.45
CA VAL A 174 -20.28 -9.48 21.03
C VAL A 174 -21.29 -10.31 21.83
N GLU A 175 -21.73 -11.45 21.30
CA GLU A 175 -22.80 -12.25 21.89
C GLU A 175 -22.29 -13.17 23.01
N ASN A 176 -21.09 -13.73 22.85
CA ASN A 176 -20.55 -14.76 23.73
C ASN A 176 -19.28 -14.34 24.49
N GLY A 177 -18.80 -13.11 24.30
CA GLY A 177 -17.58 -12.61 24.95
C GLY A 177 -16.30 -13.27 24.43
N MET A 178 -16.36 -13.98 23.30
CA MET A 178 -15.24 -14.72 22.73
C MET A 178 -14.44 -13.86 21.75
N ALA A 179 -13.55 -13.02 22.28
CA ALA A 179 -12.66 -12.21 21.47
C ALA A 179 -11.67 -13.09 20.68
N PRO A 180 -11.56 -12.98 19.34
CA PRO A 180 -10.70 -13.86 18.55
C PRO A 180 -9.23 -13.49 18.73
N ASP A 181 -8.36 -14.42 19.13
CA ASP A 181 -6.91 -14.22 19.14
C ASP A 181 -6.30 -14.23 17.73
N THR A 182 -6.95 -14.94 16.80
CA THR A 182 -6.61 -14.99 15.38
C THR A 182 -7.88 -15.11 14.54
N LEU A 183 -7.84 -14.64 13.29
CA LEU A 183 -8.91 -14.86 12.32
C LEU A 183 -8.51 -15.96 11.34
N MET A 184 -9.39 -16.94 11.13
CA MET A 184 -9.19 -17.96 10.12
C MET A 184 -9.29 -17.34 8.73
N ALA A 185 -8.30 -17.60 7.88
CA ALA A 185 -8.19 -17.03 6.55
C ALA A 185 -7.77 -18.09 5.53
N SER A 186 -8.11 -17.87 4.26
CA SER A 186 -7.71 -18.75 3.16
C SER A 186 -7.34 -17.95 1.91
N THR A 187 -6.44 -18.51 1.09
CA THR A 187 -6.08 -17.93 -0.21
C THR A 187 -7.26 -18.07 -1.16
N VAL A 188 -7.76 -16.94 -1.68
CA VAL A 188 -8.86 -16.91 -2.65
C VAL A 188 -8.31 -16.63 -4.04
N TRP A 189 -8.24 -17.67 -4.89
CA TRP A 189 -7.69 -17.59 -6.25
C TRP A 189 -8.66 -16.97 -7.28
N PHE A 190 -9.75 -16.32 -6.86
CA PHE A 190 -10.80 -15.80 -7.73
C PHE A 190 -11.09 -14.33 -7.44
N THR A 191 -10.99 -13.48 -8.46
CA THR A 191 -11.73 -12.21 -8.53
C THR A 191 -13.23 -12.52 -8.55
N PRO A 192 -14.06 -12.04 -7.61
CA PRO A 192 -15.50 -12.17 -7.74
C PRO A 192 -15.91 -11.37 -8.98
N ALA A 193 -16.57 -12.02 -9.93
CA ALA A 193 -17.33 -11.33 -10.96
C ALA A 193 -18.54 -10.69 -10.27
N PHE A 194 -18.49 -9.37 -10.09
CA PHE A 194 -19.67 -8.55 -9.84
C PHE A 194 -20.14 -7.95 -11.17
#